data_AF-A0A5B8MBH0-F1
#
_entry.id   AF-A0A5B8MBH0-F1
#
_cell.length_a   1.000
_cell.length_b   1.000
_cell.length_c   1.000
_cell.angle_alpha   90.00
_cell.angle_beta   90.00
_cell.angle_gamma   90.00
#
_symmetry.space_group_name_H-M   'P 1'
#
loop_
_entity.id
_entity.type
_entity.pdbx_description
1 polymer ?
#
loop_
_entity_poly.entity_id
_entity_poly.type
_entity_poly.pdbx_seq_one_letter_code
_entity_poly.pdbx_strand_id
1 'polypeptide(L)'
;MSSAPEYALPQRQNVRRRRRRLEDPGPRKRNLEEAELEGGGEGAEEAVGLAAKSAKGEDSASGQGESALPEHKSQAVSGQKFEYLDHTADVQCHAWGVDLKEAFANAGLAMYNYMTPISGIEVDASLARKFEAQGHDMESLLFNFMDELLFDFHTEFFVCKRLEVTRLDRQNWCIEARGEGGKFSREKHECGTEVKAITYSAMQILEGPEEAEVFVIVDI
;
A
#
# COMPACT_ATOMS: atom_id res chain seq x y z
N MET A 1 -51.34 25.65 10.67
CA MET A 1 -50.27 25.67 11.70
C MET A 1 -49.51 24.37 11.62
N SER A 2 -48.24 24.40 11.23
CA SER A 2 -47.24 23.38 11.53
C SER A 2 -45.88 24.04 11.27
N SER A 3 -44.95 23.98 12.22
CA SER A 3 -43.63 24.59 12.10
C SER A 3 -42.58 23.49 12.14
N ALA A 4 -41.68 23.48 11.15
CA ALA A 4 -40.46 22.69 11.26
C ALA A 4 -39.53 23.33 12.31
N PRO A 5 -38.71 22.54 13.03
CA PRO A 5 -37.67 23.06 13.91
C PRO A 5 -36.43 23.45 13.10
N GLU A 6 -35.91 24.66 13.35
CA GLU A 6 -34.70 25.18 12.71
C GLU A 6 -33.45 24.66 13.43
N TYR A 7 -32.72 23.74 12.81
CA TYR A 7 -31.49 23.18 13.37
C TYR A 7 -30.28 24.10 13.11
N ALA A 8 -29.91 24.89 14.13
CA ALA A 8 -28.74 25.77 14.06
C ALA A 8 -27.42 24.98 14.09
N LEU A 9 -26.52 25.26 13.13
CA LEU A 9 -25.17 24.68 13.07
C LEU A 9 -24.23 25.36 14.10
N PRO A 10 -23.37 24.60 14.80
CA PRO A 10 -22.43 25.16 15.76
C PRO A 10 -21.28 25.94 15.07
N GLN A 11 -20.99 27.12 15.59
CA GLN A 11 -19.94 28.02 15.08
C GLN A 11 -18.53 27.44 15.31
N ARG A 12 -17.72 27.34 14.25
CA ARG A 12 -16.31 26.88 14.35
C ARG A 12 -15.45 27.89 15.12
N GLN A 13 -14.84 27.47 16.22
CA GLN A 13 -13.86 28.29 16.94
C GLN A 13 -12.50 28.30 16.21
N ASN A 14 -11.99 29.49 15.90
CA ASN A 14 -10.72 29.68 15.20
C ASN A 14 -9.50 29.50 16.12
N VAL A 15 -9.03 28.25 16.27
CA VAL A 15 -7.82 27.92 17.04
C VAL A 15 -6.56 28.41 16.31
N ARG A 16 -6.07 29.59 16.69
CA ARG A 16 -4.82 30.19 16.19
C ARG A 16 -3.58 29.39 16.65
N ARG A 17 -3.22 28.32 15.93
CA ARG A 17 -1.94 27.62 16.14
C ARG A 17 -0.77 28.55 15.81
N ARG A 18 0.13 28.76 16.77
CA ARG A 18 1.32 29.64 16.61
C ARG A 18 2.31 28.97 15.66
N ARG A 19 2.76 29.67 14.61
CA ARG A 19 3.96 29.29 13.86
C ARG A 19 5.16 29.25 14.83
N ARG A 20 5.80 28.09 15.00
CA ARG A 20 7.18 28.04 15.48
C ARG A 20 8.10 28.47 14.33
N ARG A 21 9.13 29.24 14.68
CA ARG A 21 10.15 29.74 13.76
C ARG A 21 11.15 28.61 13.53
N LEU A 22 11.32 28.17 12.28
CA LEU A 22 12.51 27.41 11.90
C LEU A 22 13.71 28.35 11.93
N GLU A 23 14.84 27.87 12.44
CA GLU A 23 16.07 28.65 12.53
C GLU A 23 17.07 28.17 11.47
N ASP A 24 17.80 29.12 10.90
CA ASP A 24 18.44 28.99 9.60
C ASP A 24 19.87 28.41 9.74
N PRO A 25 20.18 27.23 9.16
CA PRO A 25 21.50 26.62 9.29
C PRO A 25 22.51 27.31 8.35
N GLY A 26 23.20 28.32 8.89
CA GLY A 26 24.20 29.10 8.16
C GLY A 26 25.34 28.29 7.51
N PRO A 27 25.98 28.82 6.45
CA PRO A 27 26.80 28.04 5.52
C PRO A 27 28.10 27.53 6.15
N ARG A 28 28.36 26.23 6.00
CA ARG A 28 29.68 25.63 6.27
C ARG A 28 30.53 25.58 4.99
N LYS A 29 31.84 25.69 5.18
CA LYS A 29 32.80 26.00 4.11
C LYS A 29 33.19 24.76 3.31
N ARG A 30 33.43 24.95 2.01
CA ARG A 30 34.28 24.06 1.20
C ARG A 30 35.72 24.15 1.69
N ASN A 31 36.44 23.04 1.65
CA ASN A 31 37.86 22.97 1.30
C ASN A 31 38.03 21.72 0.41
N LEU A 32 38.95 21.79 -0.54
CA LEU A 32 39.43 20.68 -1.37
C LEU A 32 40.90 20.50 -1.04
N GLU A 33 41.35 19.26 -0.91
CA GLU A 33 42.76 18.88 -1.01
C GLU A 33 42.83 17.41 -1.45
N GLU A 34 43.70 17.12 -2.42
CA GLU A 34 43.87 15.82 -3.07
C GLU A 34 45.23 15.23 -2.68
N ALA A 35 45.30 13.91 -2.44
CA ALA A 35 46.55 13.15 -2.34
C ALA A 35 46.27 11.66 -2.62
N GLU A 36 47.26 10.93 -3.13
CA GLU A 36 47.09 9.60 -3.74
C GLU A 36 47.96 8.49 -3.10
N LEU A 37 47.69 7.25 -3.52
CA LEU A 37 48.60 6.09 -3.64
C LEU A 37 48.96 5.16 -2.43
N GLU A 38 48.74 3.86 -2.71
CA GLU A 38 49.54 2.65 -2.38
C GLU A 38 49.65 2.03 -0.95
N GLY A 39 49.71 0.68 -0.93
CA GLY A 39 50.37 -0.13 0.11
C GLY A 39 49.51 -1.17 0.85
N GLY A 40 49.67 -2.47 0.55
CA GLY A 40 49.02 -3.58 1.28
C GLY A 40 49.92 -4.31 2.30
N GLY A 41 49.37 -5.22 3.12
CA GLY A 41 50.15 -6.07 4.05
C GLY A 41 49.30 -6.94 5.02
N GLU A 42 49.72 -8.19 5.22
CA GLU A 42 49.00 -9.37 5.76
C GLU A 42 48.74 -9.48 7.30
N GLY A 43 47.85 -10.42 7.67
CA GLY A 43 47.81 -11.16 8.97
C GLY A 43 46.90 -10.63 10.10
N ALA A 44 46.45 -11.40 11.10
CA ALA A 44 46.26 -12.87 11.30
C ALA A 44 45.41 -13.11 12.60
N GLU A 45 45.01 -14.37 12.88
CA GLU A 45 44.21 -15.01 13.98
C GLU A 45 44.18 -14.37 15.41
N GLU A 46 43.25 -14.66 16.35
CA GLU A 46 42.26 -15.77 16.52
C GLU A 46 40.79 -15.27 16.77
N ALA A 47 39.98 -15.44 17.84
CA ALA A 47 40.08 -16.06 19.18
C ALA A 47 38.72 -16.58 19.77
N VAL A 48 38.72 -17.61 20.65
CA VAL A 48 37.52 -18.28 21.25
C VAL A 48 36.85 -17.58 22.47
N GLY A 49 35.54 -17.81 22.70
CA GLY A 49 34.85 -17.62 24.00
C GLY A 49 33.39 -18.14 24.02
N LEU A 50 32.92 -18.79 25.09
CA LEU A 50 31.65 -19.55 25.12
C LEU A 50 30.79 -19.35 26.40
N ALA A 51 29.46 -19.59 26.28
CA ALA A 51 28.47 -19.87 27.37
C ALA A 51 28.07 -18.72 28.35
N ALA A 52 26.88 -18.70 29.00
CA ALA A 52 25.59 -19.40 28.76
C ALA A 52 24.40 -18.81 29.60
N LYS A 53 23.17 -19.08 29.13
CA LYS A 53 21.86 -19.24 29.84
C LYS A 53 21.54 -18.48 31.15
N SER A 54 20.43 -17.71 31.13
CA SER A 54 19.22 -17.81 32.02
C SER A 54 18.36 -16.52 31.92
N ALA A 55 17.11 -16.42 32.40
CA ALA A 55 15.94 -17.31 32.46
C ALA A 55 14.75 -16.48 33.04
N LYS A 56 13.50 -16.75 32.62
CA LYS A 56 12.19 -16.26 33.12
C LYS A 56 12.11 -15.01 34.03
N GLY A 57 11.27 -14.05 33.63
CA GLY A 57 10.51 -13.18 34.52
C GLY A 57 9.11 -12.96 33.93
N GLU A 58 8.06 -13.22 34.71
CA GLU A 58 6.65 -13.00 34.34
C GLU A 58 6.11 -11.87 35.20
N ASP A 59 5.46 -10.87 34.62
CA ASP A 59 4.38 -10.16 35.29
C ASP A 59 3.46 -9.44 34.27
N SER A 60 2.25 -9.10 34.67
CA SER A 60 1.19 -8.65 33.74
C SER A 60 0.44 -7.40 34.19
N ALA A 61 0.28 -6.43 33.30
CA ALA A 61 -0.57 -5.25 33.50
C ALA A 61 -1.22 -4.82 32.18
N SER A 62 -2.54 -4.95 32.07
CA SER A 62 -3.30 -4.58 30.88
C SER A 62 -3.59 -3.07 30.83
N GLY A 63 -3.16 -2.40 29.75
CA GLY A 63 -3.47 -1.00 29.47
C GLY A 63 -3.81 -0.79 28.00
N GLN A 64 -5.08 -1.01 27.63
CA GLN A 64 -5.55 -0.74 26.26
C GLN A 64 -5.64 0.78 26.03
N GLY A 65 -4.82 1.32 25.12
CA GLY A 65 -4.71 2.77 24.93
C GLY A 65 -3.98 3.23 23.67
N GLU A 66 -3.82 2.38 22.66
CA GLU A 66 -3.07 2.70 21.43
C GLU A 66 -3.98 2.73 20.21
N SER A 67 -4.55 3.91 19.93
CA SER A 67 -5.06 4.25 18.60
C SER A 67 -3.89 4.75 17.75
N ALA A 68 -3.09 3.82 17.23
CA ALA A 68 -1.93 4.12 16.38
C ALA A 68 -1.91 3.17 15.18
N LEU A 69 -2.00 3.72 13.97
CA LEU A 69 -1.54 3.03 12.76
C LEU A 69 0.00 2.90 12.89
N PRO A 70 0.59 1.73 12.59
CA PRO A 70 2.01 1.48 12.87
C PRO A 70 2.96 2.27 11.96
N GLU A 71 4.19 2.50 12.45
CA GLU A 71 5.20 3.35 11.79
C GLU A 71 5.56 2.89 10.36
N HIS A 72 5.67 3.88 9.45
CA HIS A 72 5.94 3.67 8.03
C HIS A 72 7.30 2.96 7.79
N LYS A 73 7.18 1.74 7.26
CA LYS A 73 8.18 0.86 6.66
C LYS A 73 7.41 0.11 5.58
N SER A 74 7.93 -0.10 4.37
CA SER A 74 8.78 -1.26 4.02
C SER A 74 8.23 -2.61 4.56
N GLN A 75 6.91 -2.73 4.66
CA GLN A 75 6.18 -3.82 5.31
C GLN A 75 5.10 -4.34 4.37
N ALA A 76 5.54 -5.25 3.51
CA ALA A 76 4.70 -6.24 2.85
C ALA A 76 3.61 -6.76 3.80
N VAL A 77 2.34 -6.62 3.42
CA VAL A 77 1.19 -7.04 4.24
C VAL A 77 1.24 -8.55 4.45
N SER A 78 1.79 -8.96 5.60
CA SER A 78 2.10 -10.34 6.05
C SER A 78 1.91 -11.46 5.02
N GLY A 79 2.84 -11.57 4.06
CA GLY A 79 2.89 -12.63 3.05
C GLY A 79 2.43 -12.22 1.65
N GLN A 80 1.86 -11.03 1.49
CA GLN A 80 1.47 -10.44 0.20
C GLN A 80 2.59 -9.56 -0.37
N LYS A 81 2.60 -9.35 -1.70
CA LYS A 81 3.56 -8.49 -2.41
C LYS A 81 3.04 -7.07 -2.62
N PHE A 82 2.56 -6.45 -1.54
CA PHE A 82 2.14 -5.06 -1.52
C PHE A 82 2.25 -4.44 -0.13
N GLU A 83 2.36 -3.11 -0.09
CA GLU A 83 2.33 -2.26 1.10
C GLU A 83 1.56 -0.96 0.83
N TYR A 84 1.42 -0.13 1.86
CA TYR A 84 0.76 1.17 1.78
C TYR A 84 1.73 2.27 2.22
N LEU A 85 1.80 3.35 1.44
CA LEU A 85 2.61 4.52 1.72
C LEU A 85 1.70 5.75 1.97
N ASP A 86 2.03 6.55 2.97
CA ASP A 86 1.27 7.74 3.35
C ASP A 86 1.32 8.81 2.24
N HIS A 87 0.16 9.15 1.68
CA HIS A 87 -0.02 10.35 0.88
C HIS A 87 -0.83 11.40 1.66
N THR A 88 -0.70 12.68 1.29
CA THR A 88 -1.11 13.80 2.17
C THR A 88 -2.62 13.96 2.41
N ALA A 89 -3.47 13.24 1.68
CA ALA A 89 -4.89 13.09 1.97
C ALA A 89 -5.44 11.69 1.59
N ASP A 90 -4.58 10.80 1.08
CA ASP A 90 -4.93 9.60 0.29
C ASP A 90 -4.05 8.42 0.71
N VAL A 91 -4.27 7.23 0.15
CA VAL A 91 -3.31 6.12 0.26
C VAL A 91 -2.61 5.86 -1.07
N GLN A 92 -1.30 5.65 -1.04
CA GLN A 92 -0.55 5.10 -2.17
C GLN A 92 -0.36 3.59 -1.96
N CYS A 93 -0.97 2.79 -2.83
CA CYS A 93 -0.68 1.37 -2.94
C CYS A 93 0.66 1.21 -3.66
N HIS A 94 1.62 0.56 -3.01
CA HIS A 94 2.85 0.06 -3.65
C HIS A 94 2.74 -1.46 -3.75
N ALA A 95 2.88 -2.02 -4.96
CA ALA A 95 2.77 -3.46 -5.21
C ALA A 95 3.83 -3.94 -6.21
N TRP A 96 4.27 -5.18 -6.08
CA TRP A 96 5.38 -5.72 -6.88
C TRP A 96 5.16 -7.18 -7.30
N GLY A 97 6.02 -7.68 -8.19
CA GLY A 97 5.97 -9.04 -8.70
C GLY A 97 7.15 -9.39 -9.59
N VAL A 98 7.32 -10.68 -9.91
CA VAL A 98 8.38 -11.17 -10.81
C VAL A 98 8.22 -10.70 -12.27
N ASP A 99 7.02 -10.21 -12.62
CA ASP A 99 6.72 -9.50 -13.86
C ASP A 99 5.59 -8.48 -13.62
N LEU A 100 5.30 -7.66 -14.65
CA LEU A 100 4.20 -6.68 -14.62
C LEU A 100 2.82 -7.32 -14.40
N LYS A 101 2.61 -8.59 -14.76
CA LYS A 101 1.31 -9.26 -14.56
C LYS A 101 1.06 -9.49 -13.07
N GLU A 102 2.07 -10.00 -12.36
CA GLU A 102 2.00 -10.19 -10.92
C GLU A 102 1.93 -8.84 -10.19
N ALA A 103 2.71 -7.83 -10.59
CA ALA A 103 2.64 -6.50 -9.99
C ALA A 103 1.25 -5.85 -10.13
N PHE A 104 0.64 -5.91 -11.32
CA PHE A 104 -0.73 -5.41 -11.56
C PHE A 104 -1.77 -6.18 -10.74
N ALA A 105 -1.66 -7.51 -10.66
CA ALA A 105 -2.54 -8.33 -9.82
C ALA A 105 -2.42 -7.95 -8.33
N ASN A 106 -1.19 -7.73 -7.84
CA ASN A 106 -0.96 -7.34 -6.46
C ASN A 106 -1.43 -5.91 -6.16
N ALA A 107 -1.42 -4.98 -7.11
CA ALA A 107 -2.03 -3.66 -6.95
C ALA A 107 -3.55 -3.73 -6.75
N GLY A 108 -4.23 -4.60 -7.51
CA GLY A 108 -5.66 -4.89 -7.32
C GLY A 108 -5.95 -5.52 -5.95
N LEU A 109 -5.12 -6.48 -5.51
CA LEU A 109 -5.24 -7.08 -4.18
C LEU A 109 -4.91 -6.08 -3.04
N ALA A 110 -4.00 -5.14 -3.26
CA ALA A 110 -3.67 -4.08 -2.30
C ALA A 110 -4.88 -3.16 -2.07
N MET A 111 -5.53 -2.73 -3.14
CA MET A 111 -6.77 -1.94 -3.07
C MET A 111 -7.87 -2.70 -2.32
N TYR A 112 -8.17 -3.94 -2.72
CA TYR A 112 -9.19 -4.75 -2.03
C TYR A 112 -8.89 -4.94 -0.53
N ASN A 113 -7.63 -5.21 -0.18
CA ASN A 113 -7.22 -5.40 1.21
C ASN A 113 -7.34 -4.12 2.05
N TYR A 114 -7.30 -2.93 1.44
CA TYR A 114 -7.53 -1.65 2.12
C TYR A 114 -9.03 -1.43 2.43
N MET A 115 -9.92 -1.92 1.57
CA MET A 115 -11.38 -1.91 1.77
C MET A 115 -11.83 -2.93 2.82
N THR A 116 -11.24 -4.13 2.81
CA THR A 116 -11.55 -5.23 3.72
C THR A 116 -10.41 -6.27 3.69
N PRO A 117 -9.86 -6.70 4.85
CA PRO A 117 -8.75 -7.65 4.88
C PRO A 117 -9.05 -8.93 4.09
N ILE A 118 -8.36 -9.13 2.95
CA ILE A 118 -8.68 -10.24 2.01
C ILE A 118 -8.39 -11.62 2.61
N SER A 119 -7.59 -11.68 3.68
CA SER A 119 -7.41 -12.86 4.53
C SER A 119 -8.73 -13.38 5.13
N GLY A 120 -9.69 -12.50 5.43
CA GLY A 120 -11.00 -12.84 5.98
C GLY A 120 -12.07 -13.24 4.95
N ILE A 121 -11.86 -12.94 3.67
CA ILE A 121 -12.85 -13.24 2.61
C ILE A 121 -12.96 -14.75 2.38
N GLU A 122 -14.19 -15.28 2.33
CA GLU A 122 -14.47 -16.66 1.92
C GLU A 122 -14.38 -16.79 0.39
N VAL A 123 -13.79 -17.87 -0.14
CA VAL A 123 -13.70 -18.07 -1.60
C VAL A 123 -14.83 -18.96 -2.09
N ASP A 124 -15.70 -18.41 -2.93
CA ASP A 124 -16.75 -19.13 -3.65
C ASP A 124 -16.37 -19.25 -5.13
N ALA A 125 -16.11 -20.49 -5.56
CA ALA A 125 -15.74 -20.78 -6.95
C ALA A 125 -16.87 -20.48 -7.96
N SER A 126 -18.13 -20.37 -7.52
CA SER A 126 -19.26 -19.96 -8.37
C SER A 126 -19.32 -18.45 -8.62
N LEU A 127 -18.62 -17.65 -7.82
CA LEU A 127 -18.55 -16.19 -7.96
C LEU A 127 -17.32 -15.71 -8.76
N ALA A 128 -16.43 -16.63 -9.17
CA ALA A 128 -15.19 -16.31 -9.88
C ALA A 128 -15.42 -15.39 -11.09
N ARG A 129 -14.54 -14.39 -11.24
CA ARG A 129 -14.67 -13.30 -12.22
C ARG A 129 -13.61 -13.42 -13.31
N LYS A 130 -13.97 -12.95 -14.51
CA LYS A 130 -12.99 -12.50 -15.51
C LYS A 130 -13.07 -10.98 -15.58
N PHE A 131 -11.93 -10.32 -15.58
CA PHE A 131 -11.80 -8.89 -15.81
C PHE A 131 -11.07 -8.66 -17.13
N GLU A 132 -11.52 -7.67 -17.90
CA GLU A 132 -10.90 -7.27 -19.17
C GLU A 132 -10.85 -5.74 -19.21
N ALA A 133 -9.69 -5.17 -19.52
CA ALA A 133 -9.55 -3.72 -19.67
C ALA A 133 -8.65 -3.37 -20.87
N GLN A 134 -8.80 -2.15 -21.37
CA GLN A 134 -8.02 -1.61 -22.49
C GLN A 134 -7.54 -0.19 -22.16
N GLY A 135 -6.32 0.14 -22.57
CA GLY A 135 -5.69 1.45 -22.39
C GLY A 135 -5.22 2.06 -23.72
N HIS A 136 -4.39 3.10 -23.64
CA HIS A 136 -3.65 3.67 -24.77
C HIS A 136 -2.12 3.70 -24.53
N ASP A 137 -1.72 3.39 -23.31
CA ASP A 137 -0.36 3.19 -22.80
C ASP A 137 -0.43 2.27 -21.55
N MET A 138 0.69 2.09 -20.84
CA MET A 138 0.75 1.20 -19.68
C MET A 138 0.06 1.79 -18.43
N GLU A 139 0.10 3.11 -18.25
CA GLU A 139 -0.50 3.80 -17.09
C GLU A 139 -2.02 3.79 -17.19
N SER A 140 -2.58 4.13 -18.36
CA SER A 140 -4.02 4.03 -18.62
C SER A 140 -4.54 2.59 -18.60
N LEU A 141 -3.71 1.60 -18.96
CA LEU A 141 -4.06 0.19 -18.82
C LEU A 141 -4.10 -0.26 -17.34
N LEU A 142 -3.17 0.20 -16.50
CA LEU A 142 -3.20 -0.04 -15.06
C LEU A 142 -4.41 0.65 -14.40
N PHE A 143 -4.65 1.91 -14.75
CA PHE A 143 -5.81 2.67 -14.28
C PHE A 143 -7.12 1.94 -14.60
N ASN A 144 -7.39 1.67 -15.88
CA ASN A 144 -8.65 1.06 -16.32
C ASN A 144 -8.82 -0.36 -15.78
N PHE A 145 -7.73 -1.10 -15.53
CA PHE A 145 -7.78 -2.39 -14.86
C PHE A 145 -8.22 -2.28 -13.40
N MET A 146 -7.62 -1.36 -12.64
CA MET A 146 -7.98 -1.16 -11.23
C MET A 146 -9.37 -0.54 -11.05
N ASP A 147 -9.81 0.30 -11.99
CA ASP A 147 -11.16 0.91 -11.98
C ASP A 147 -12.26 -0.15 -12.24
N GLU A 148 -12.02 -1.14 -13.11
CA GLU A 148 -12.97 -2.24 -13.34
C GLU A 148 -13.04 -3.21 -12.12
N LEU A 149 -11.92 -3.42 -11.42
CA LEU A 149 -11.90 -4.14 -10.13
C LEU A 149 -12.68 -3.40 -9.04
N LEU A 150 -12.58 -2.06 -9.01
CA LEU A 150 -13.31 -1.17 -8.11
C LEU A 150 -14.81 -1.16 -8.43
N PHE A 151 -15.17 -1.22 -9.72
CA PHE A 151 -16.54 -1.26 -10.20
C PHE A 151 -17.31 -2.54 -9.78
N ASP A 152 -16.71 -3.73 -9.90
CA ASP A 152 -17.34 -5.00 -9.43
C ASP A 152 -17.48 -5.06 -7.90
N PHE A 153 -16.64 -4.32 -7.14
CA PHE A 153 -16.88 -4.10 -5.70
C PHE A 153 -18.05 -3.14 -5.44
N HIS A 154 -18.11 -1.99 -6.11
CA HIS A 154 -19.19 -1.02 -5.89
C HIS A 154 -20.56 -1.50 -6.39
N THR A 155 -20.61 -2.37 -7.40
CA THR A 155 -21.87 -2.91 -7.94
C THR A 155 -22.28 -4.23 -7.31
N GLU A 156 -21.35 -5.17 -7.16
CA GLU A 156 -21.64 -6.53 -6.69
C GLU A 156 -21.02 -6.87 -5.33
N PHE A 157 -20.30 -5.96 -4.67
CA PHE A 157 -19.55 -6.24 -3.44
C PHE A 157 -18.61 -7.45 -3.56
N PHE A 158 -18.13 -7.78 -4.76
CA PHE A 158 -17.17 -8.86 -4.94
C PHE A 158 -15.76 -8.39 -4.56
N VAL A 159 -15.01 -9.26 -3.88
CA VAL A 159 -13.65 -8.99 -3.43
C VAL A 159 -12.75 -10.16 -3.80
N CYS A 160 -11.70 -9.91 -4.57
CA CYS A 160 -10.72 -10.93 -4.92
C CYS A 160 -9.84 -11.27 -3.71
N LYS A 161 -9.74 -12.57 -3.39
CA LYS A 161 -8.70 -13.12 -2.49
C LYS A 161 -7.48 -13.62 -3.24
N ARG A 162 -7.68 -14.03 -4.50
CA ARG A 162 -6.65 -14.27 -5.52
C ARG A 162 -7.02 -13.51 -6.78
N LEU A 163 -6.02 -12.96 -7.45
CA LEU A 163 -6.15 -12.30 -8.74
C LEU A 163 -4.97 -12.74 -9.60
N GLU A 164 -5.23 -13.13 -10.83
CA GLU A 164 -4.22 -13.60 -11.80
C GLU A 164 -4.41 -12.85 -13.11
N VAL A 165 -3.44 -12.03 -13.51
CA VAL A 165 -3.40 -11.43 -14.85
C VAL A 165 -2.90 -12.50 -15.82
N THR A 166 -3.82 -13.11 -16.57
CA THR A 166 -3.51 -14.21 -17.48
C THR A 166 -2.83 -13.69 -18.75
N ARG A 167 -3.30 -12.54 -19.27
CA ARG A 167 -2.79 -11.91 -20.48
C ARG A 167 -2.53 -10.41 -20.28
N LEU A 168 -1.39 -9.95 -20.77
CA LEU A 168 -1.03 -8.53 -20.84
C LEU A 168 -0.45 -8.28 -22.25
N ASP A 169 -1.10 -7.42 -23.02
CA ASP A 169 -0.78 -7.11 -24.41
C ASP A 169 -0.26 -5.67 -24.52
N ARG A 170 1.06 -5.55 -24.74
CA ARG A 170 1.78 -4.27 -24.82
C ARG A 170 1.77 -3.65 -26.22
N GLN A 171 1.11 -4.28 -27.20
CA GLN A 171 0.97 -3.76 -28.56
C GLN A 171 -0.41 -3.16 -28.80
N ASN A 172 -1.45 -3.80 -28.25
CA ASN A 172 -2.84 -3.35 -28.34
C ASN A 172 -3.35 -2.70 -27.04
N TRP A 173 -2.53 -2.66 -25.99
CA TRP A 173 -2.87 -2.15 -24.65
C TRP A 173 -4.10 -2.83 -24.06
N CYS A 174 -4.11 -4.16 -24.04
CA CYS A 174 -5.20 -4.96 -23.45
C CYS A 174 -4.70 -5.81 -22.29
N ILE A 175 -5.54 -6.01 -21.28
CA ILE A 175 -5.29 -6.91 -20.14
C ILE A 175 -6.49 -7.83 -19.91
N GLU A 176 -6.21 -9.08 -19.57
CA GLU A 176 -7.21 -10.06 -19.15
C GLU A 176 -6.76 -10.70 -17.84
N ALA A 177 -7.66 -10.76 -16.85
CA ALA A 177 -7.39 -11.33 -15.54
C ALA A 177 -8.52 -12.22 -15.03
N ARG A 178 -8.22 -13.07 -14.05
CA ARG A 178 -9.18 -13.92 -13.33
C ARG A 178 -9.13 -13.61 -11.84
N GLY A 179 -10.28 -13.29 -11.25
CA GLY A 179 -10.46 -13.11 -9.81
C GLY A 179 -11.13 -14.31 -9.16
N GLU A 180 -10.62 -14.74 -8.01
CA GLU A 180 -11.27 -15.74 -7.15
C GLU A 180 -11.41 -15.17 -5.73
N GLY A 181 -12.61 -15.25 -5.17
CA GLY A 181 -12.97 -14.48 -3.99
C GLY A 181 -14.41 -14.72 -3.58
N GLY A 182 -15.04 -13.74 -2.95
CA GLY A 182 -16.41 -13.85 -2.45
C GLY A 182 -17.11 -12.50 -2.33
N LYS A 183 -18.40 -12.54 -1.95
CA LYS A 183 -19.20 -11.33 -1.72
C LYS A 183 -18.95 -10.80 -0.31
N PHE A 184 -18.46 -9.58 -0.22
CA PHE A 184 -18.32 -8.84 1.02
C PHE A 184 -19.68 -8.64 1.72
N SER A 185 -19.64 -8.55 3.04
CA SER A 185 -20.81 -8.31 3.89
C SER A 185 -20.34 -7.73 5.21
N ARG A 186 -20.95 -6.60 5.61
CA ARG A 186 -20.66 -5.87 6.85
C ARG A 186 -21.03 -6.65 8.14
N GLU A 187 -21.76 -7.76 8.02
CA GLU A 187 -22.10 -8.66 9.14
C GLU A 187 -21.02 -9.73 9.38
N LYS A 188 -20.22 -10.05 8.36
CA LYS A 188 -19.23 -11.14 8.36
C LYS A 188 -17.78 -10.66 8.39
N HIS A 189 -17.49 -9.55 7.73
CA HIS A 189 -16.13 -9.14 7.39
C HIS A 189 -15.78 -7.80 8.03
N GLU A 190 -14.51 -7.63 8.36
CA GLU A 190 -13.97 -6.37 8.86
C GLU A 190 -14.07 -5.28 7.78
N CYS A 191 -14.57 -4.11 8.18
CA CYS A 191 -14.72 -2.95 7.31
C CYS A 191 -13.47 -2.07 7.44
N GLY A 192 -12.66 -2.03 6.37
CA GLY A 192 -11.59 -1.05 6.20
C GLY A 192 -12.14 0.26 5.64
N THR A 193 -11.37 0.89 4.75
CA THR A 193 -11.69 2.22 4.19
C THR A 193 -12.27 2.09 2.78
N GLU A 194 -13.39 2.76 2.53
CA GLU A 194 -13.99 2.89 1.19
C GLU A 194 -13.03 3.63 0.25
N VAL A 195 -12.80 3.09 -0.95
CA VAL A 195 -12.00 3.72 -2.00
C VAL A 195 -12.97 4.27 -3.04
N LYS A 196 -12.88 5.56 -3.37
CA LYS A 196 -13.84 6.21 -4.28
C LYS A 196 -13.41 6.14 -5.75
N ALA A 197 -12.11 6.26 -6.02
CA ALA A 197 -11.56 6.32 -7.37
C ALA A 197 -10.07 5.97 -7.41
N ILE A 198 -9.63 5.42 -8.55
CA ILE A 198 -8.21 5.34 -8.92
C ILE A 198 -7.74 6.72 -9.39
N THR A 199 -6.45 7.05 -9.24
CA THR A 199 -5.89 8.31 -9.75
C THR A 199 -4.58 8.09 -10.53
N TYR A 200 -4.32 8.96 -11.50
CA TYR A 200 -3.01 9.09 -12.17
C TYR A 200 -1.99 9.87 -11.32
N SER A 201 -2.37 10.34 -10.12
CA SER A 201 -1.52 11.18 -9.26
C SER A 201 -0.29 10.40 -8.83
N ALA A 202 0.90 10.83 -9.29
CA ALA A 202 2.17 10.14 -9.04
C ALA A 202 2.14 8.62 -9.34
N MET A 203 1.33 8.20 -10.32
CA MET A 203 1.37 6.83 -10.83
C MET A 203 2.76 6.53 -11.39
N GLN A 204 3.32 5.37 -11.05
CA GLN A 204 4.62 4.92 -11.55
C GLN A 204 4.58 3.42 -11.83
N ILE A 205 5.26 3.01 -12.91
CA ILE A 205 5.40 1.62 -13.33
C ILE A 205 6.88 1.40 -13.64
N LEU A 206 7.55 0.63 -12.78
CA LEU A 206 8.98 0.32 -12.89
C LEU A 206 9.12 -1.15 -13.30
N GLU A 207 9.81 -1.42 -14.41
CA GLU A 207 10.03 -2.77 -14.91
C GLU A 207 11.54 -3.07 -14.95
N GLY A 208 11.99 -3.90 -14.02
CA GLY A 208 13.36 -4.42 -13.95
C GLY A 208 13.52 -5.77 -14.66
N PRO A 209 14.73 -6.36 -14.62
CA PRO A 209 15.01 -7.65 -15.25
C PRO A 209 14.55 -8.87 -14.45
N GLU A 210 14.30 -8.71 -13.14
CA GLU A 210 13.93 -9.80 -12.21
C GLU A 210 12.67 -9.48 -11.37
N GLU A 211 12.21 -8.22 -11.39
CA GLU A 211 11.09 -7.71 -10.60
C GLU A 211 10.46 -6.50 -11.31
N ALA A 212 9.18 -6.26 -11.09
CA ALA A 212 8.46 -5.07 -11.50
C ALA A 212 7.65 -4.50 -10.32
N GLU A 213 7.62 -3.18 -10.20
CA GLU A 213 6.97 -2.42 -9.13
C GLU A 213 5.93 -1.46 -9.75
N VAL A 214 4.80 -1.28 -9.07
CA VAL A 214 3.78 -0.29 -9.42
C VAL A 214 3.34 0.52 -8.20
N PHE A 215 3.17 1.82 -8.42
CA PHE A 215 2.74 2.79 -7.41
C PHE A 215 1.47 3.48 -7.91
N VAL A 216 0.38 3.42 -7.14
CA VAL A 216 -0.92 3.98 -7.51
C VAL A 216 -1.55 4.67 -6.32
N ILE A 217 -1.96 5.93 -6.47
CA ILE A 217 -2.71 6.68 -5.44
C ILE A 217 -4.21 6.52 -5.68
N VAL A 218 -4.97 6.23 -4.62
CA VAL A 218 -6.43 6.07 -4.65
C VAL A 218 -7.13 7.00 -3.65
N ASP A 219 -8.24 7.62 -4.07
CA ASP A 219 -9.06 8.56 -3.27
C ASP A 219 -9.93 7.80 -2.26
N ILE A 220 -10.03 8.28 -1.00
CA ILE A 220 -10.64 7.58 0.16
C ILE A 220 -11.55 8.47 1.02
#